data_AF-A0A953S8P7-F1
#
_entry.id   AF-A0A953S8P7-F1
#
_cell.length_a   1.000
_cell.length_b   1.000
_cell.length_c   1.000
_cell.angle_alpha   90.00
_cell.angle_beta   90.00
_cell.angle_gamma   90.00
#
_symmetry.space_group_name_H-M   'P 1'
#
loop_
_entity.id
_entity.type
_entity.pdbx_description
1 polymer ?
#
loop_
_entity_poly.entity_id
_entity_poly.type
_entity_poly.pdbx_seq_one_letter_code
_entity_poly.pdbx_strand_id
1 'polypeptide(L)' 'MDQYDAKSALDELREDAMLPHPVRLRDMILRTQLNVGDALDLNREFQSYLSHYGETQKVALEILEKLAASVPKNS' A
#
# COMPACT_ATOMS: atom_id res chain seq x y z
N MET A 1 7.77 27.59 0.81
CA MET A 1 8.15 26.17 0.72
C MET A 1 7.08 25.46 1.51
N ASP A 2 6.10 24.86 0.84
CA ASP A 2 4.95 24.26 1.53
C ASP A 2 5.44 23.18 2.49
N GLN A 3 5.02 23.29 3.75
CA GLN A 3 5.40 22.37 4.79
C GLN A 3 4.51 21.13 4.66
N TYR A 4 5.06 20.05 4.10
CA TYR A 4 4.40 18.76 4.05
C TYR A 4 4.05 18.29 5.47
N ASP A 5 2.77 18.11 5.78
CA ASP A 5 2.27 17.77 7.10
C ASP A 5 1.70 16.34 7.17
N ALA A 6 1.51 15.84 8.39
CA ALA A 6 1.03 14.47 8.63
C ALA A 6 -0.39 14.24 8.10
N LYS A 7 -1.20 15.29 7.96
CA LYS A 7 -2.55 15.19 7.40
C LYS A 7 -2.47 14.95 5.90
N SER A 8 -1.64 15.71 5.18
CA SER A 8 -1.38 15.48 3.76
C SER A 8 -0.85 14.07 3.50
N ALA A 9 0.11 13.59 4.29
CA ALA A 9 0.64 12.23 4.17
C ALA A 9 -0.42 11.14 4.43
N LEU A 10 -1.34 11.37 5.37
CA LEU A 10 -2.43 10.45 5.67
C LEU A 10 -3.48 10.42 4.55
N ASP A 11 -3.79 11.58 3.97
CA ASP A 11 -4.70 11.68 2.84
C ASP A 11 -4.08 11.00 1.61
N GLU A 12 -2.79 11.16 1.34
CA GLU A 12 -2.06 10.42 0.29
C GLU A 12 -2.06 8.89 0.51
N LEU A 13 -1.87 8.43 1.75
CA LEU A 13 -1.96 7.00 2.06
C LEU A 13 -3.37 6.43 1.81
N ARG A 14 -4.40 7.27 1.94
CA ARG A 14 -5.81 6.92 1.70
C ARG A 14 -6.21 7.06 0.23
N GLU A 15 -5.60 7.97 -0.53
CA GLU A 15 -5.95 8.31 -1.91
C GLU A 15 -5.20 7.50 -2.99
N ASP A 16 -5.26 6.17 -2.87
CA ASP A 16 -4.74 5.22 -3.88
C ASP A 16 -3.22 4.94 -3.77
N ALA A 17 -2.86 3.68 -4.06
CA ALA A 17 -1.63 3.07 -3.59
C ALA A 17 -0.34 3.53 -4.29
N MET A 18 0.71 3.86 -3.52
CA MET A 18 2.06 4.13 -4.02
C MET A 18 2.75 2.90 -4.66
N LEU A 19 2.26 1.68 -4.37
CA LEU A 19 2.63 0.42 -5.04
C LEU A 19 1.44 -0.09 -5.89
N PRO A 20 1.66 -0.91 -6.93
CA PRO A 20 0.57 -1.42 -7.76
C PRO A 20 -0.51 -2.12 -6.92
N HIS A 21 -1.74 -1.61 -6.93
CA HIS A 21 -2.82 -2.19 -6.14
C HIS A 21 -2.92 -3.72 -6.36
N PRO A 22 -3.00 -4.57 -5.31
CA PRO A 22 -2.92 -6.02 -5.46
C PRO A 22 -3.96 -6.62 -6.43
N VAL A 23 -5.15 -6.02 -6.52
CA VAL A 23 -6.16 -6.40 -7.52
C VAL A 23 -5.66 -6.20 -8.96
N ARG A 24 -5.03 -5.04 -9.26
CA ARG A 24 -4.49 -4.77 -10.59
C ARG A 24 -3.36 -5.74 -10.94
N LEU A 25 -2.50 -6.04 -9.95
CA LEU A 25 -1.40 -6.99 -10.14
C LEU A 25 -1.92 -8.43 -10.38
N ARG A 26 -2.93 -8.87 -9.63
CA ARG A 26 -3.60 -10.16 -9.86
C ARG A 26 -4.22 -10.25 -11.25
N ASP A 27 -4.91 -9.19 -11.69
CA ASP A 27 -5.52 -9.14 -13.01
C ASP A 27 -4.47 -9.24 -14.12
N MET A 28 -3.31 -8.61 -13.95
CA MET A 28 -2.18 -8.74 -14.89
C MET A 28 -1.67 -10.18 -14.93
N ILE A 29 -1.46 -10.83 -13.79
CA ILE A 29 -1.01 -12.23 -13.71
C ILE A 29 -1.97 -13.16 -14.46
N LEU A 30 -3.28 -12.97 -14.26
CA LEU A 30 -4.32 -13.78 -14.92
C LEU A 30 -4.38 -13.57 -16.44
N ARG A 31 -4.00 -12.38 -16.94
CA ARG A 31 -4.02 -12.05 -18.37
C ARG A 31 -2.80 -12.55 -19.14
N THR A 32 -1.67 -12.81 -18.47
CA THR A 32 -0.41 -13.19 -19.13
C THR A 32 -0.38 -14.62 -19.69
N GLN A 33 -1.41 -15.44 -19.45
CA GLN A 33 -1.54 -16.82 -19.98
C GLN A 33 -0.29 -17.70 -19.75
N LEU A 34 0.20 -17.71 -18.51
CA LEU A 34 1.35 -18.52 -18.11
C LEU A 34 1.05 -20.03 -18.15
N ASN A 35 2.08 -20.85 -18.31
CA ASN A 35 1.96 -22.28 -18.07
C ASN A 35 1.69 -22.55 -16.57
N VAL A 36 1.25 -23.77 -16.24
CA VAL A 36 0.82 -24.11 -14.86
C VAL A 36 1.91 -23.92 -13.82
N GLY A 37 3.17 -24.26 -14.14
CA GLY A 37 4.29 -24.11 -13.20
C GLY A 37 4.56 -22.64 -12.89
N ASP A 38 4.75 -21.84 -13.93
CA ASP A 38 5.03 -20.40 -13.80
C ASP A 38 3.86 -19.65 -13.14
N ALA A 39 2.62 -20.06 -13.41
CA ALA A 39 1.43 -19.48 -12.78
C ALA A 39 1.38 -19.77 -11.26
N LEU A 40 1.80 -20.97 -10.83
CA LEU A 40 1.84 -21.34 -9.42
C LEU A 40 2.93 -20.56 -8.67
N ASP A 41 4.12 -20.45 -9.25
CA ASP A 41 5.22 -19.73 -8.63
C ASP A 41 4.93 -18.23 -8.55
N LEU A 42 4.42 -17.63 -9.62
CA LEU A 42 4.03 -16.22 -9.61
C LEU A 42 2.85 -15.95 -8.66
N ASN A 43 1.93 -16.91 -8.48
CA ASN A 43 0.88 -16.78 -7.47
C ASN A 43 1.44 -16.80 -6.04
N ARG A 44 2.48 -17.60 -5.74
CA ARG A 44 3.14 -17.60 -4.42
C ARG A 44 3.83 -16.27 -4.14
N GLU A 45 4.51 -15.71 -5.14
CA GLU A 45 5.09 -14.37 -5.06
C GLU A 45 4.01 -13.31 -4.83
N PHE A 46 2.89 -13.39 -5.55
CA PHE A 46 1.74 -12.50 -5.37
C PHE A 46 1.13 -12.58 -3.96
N GLN A 47 1.01 -13.76 -3.36
CA GLN A 47 0.52 -13.88 -1.98
C GLN A 47 1.47 -13.20 -0.98
N SER A 48 2.78 -13.35 -1.17
CA SER A 48 3.79 -12.69 -0.34
C SER A 48 3.71 -11.17 -0.49
N TYR A 49 3.56 -10.68 -1.72
CA TYR A 49 3.32 -9.27 -2.01
C TYR A 49 2.05 -8.74 -1.30
N LEU A 50 0.94 -9.47 -1.38
CA LEU A 50 -0.33 -9.09 -0.76
C LEU A 50 -0.21 -8.94 0.77
N SER A 51 0.49 -9.86 1.44
CA SER A 51 0.73 -9.78 2.89
C SER A 51 1.53 -8.54 3.26
N HIS A 52 2.71 -8.37 2.63
CA HIS A 52 3.59 -7.24 2.91
C HIS A 52 2.94 -5.90 2.59
N TYR A 53 2.11 -5.84 1.53
CA TYR A 53 1.37 -4.65 1.16
C TYR A 53 0.42 -4.23 2.28
N GLY A 54 -0.40 -5.15 2.79
CA GLY A 54 -1.33 -4.86 3.89
C GLY A 54 -0.62 -4.52 5.21
N GLU A 55 0.46 -5.23 5.54
CA GLU A 55 1.28 -4.97 6.73
C GLU A 55 1.91 -3.59 6.69
N THR A 56 2.52 -3.22 5.55
CA THR A 56 3.16 -1.91 5.37
C THR A 56 2.14 -0.78 5.43
N GLN A 57 0.97 -0.95 4.81
CA GLN A 57 -0.12 0.03 4.90
C GLN A 57 -0.57 0.25 6.34
N LYS A 58 -0.72 -0.82 7.12
CA LYS A 58 -1.11 -0.73 8.54
C LYS A 58 -0.07 0.04 9.36
N VAL A 59 1.22 -0.29 9.19
CA VAL A 59 2.31 0.40 9.89
C VAL A 59 2.33 1.89 9.57
N ALA A 60 2.21 2.24 8.28
CA ALA A 60 2.18 3.63 7.85
C ALA A 60 0.98 4.38 8.45
N LEU A 61 -0.21 3.78 8.43
CA LEU A 61 -1.42 4.35 9.02
C LEU A 61 -1.24 4.66 10.51
N GLU A 62 -0.73 3.69 11.28
CA GLU A 62 -0.51 3.87 12.73
C GLU A 62 0.49 5.00 13.04
N ILE A 63 1.54 5.16 12.23
CA ILE A 63 2.51 6.25 12.39
C ILE A 63 1.84 7.59 12.10
N LEU A 64 1.11 7.70 10.98
CA LEU A 64 0.49 8.93 10.55
C LEU A 64 -0.63 9.37 11.51
N GLU A 65 -1.40 8.45 12.06
CA GLU A 65 -2.39 8.74 13.10
C GLU A 65 -1.75 9.32 14.37
N LYS A 66 -0.63 8.73 14.81
CA LYS A 66 0.12 9.26 15.97
C LYS A 66 0.67 10.65 15.70
N LEU A 67 1.24 10.88 14.50
CA LEU A 67 1.75 12.18 14.10
C LEU A 67 0.63 13.22 14.05
N ALA A 68 -0.50 12.92 13.40
CA ALA A 68 -1.65 13.81 13.33
C ALA A 68 -2.24 14.14 14.71
N ALA A 69 -2.28 13.18 15.63
CA ALA A 69 -2.73 13.41 17.01
C ALA A 69 -1.75 14.26 17.84
N SER A 70 -0.46 14.23 17.49
CA SER A 70 0.60 14.97 18.19
C SER A 70 0.76 16.43 17.74
N VAL A 71 0.14 16.82 16.61
CA VAL A 71 0.14 18.22 16.16
C VAL A 71 -0.64 19.07 17.17
N PRO A 72 0.00 20.02 17.87
CA PRO A 72 -0.71 20.90 18.78
C PRO A 72 -1.79 21.66 18.01
N LYS A 73 -3.02 21.69 18.53
CA LYS A 73 -3.99 22.71 18.10
C LYS A 73 -3.38 24.06 18.47
N ASN A 74 -2.70 24.71 17.53
CA ASN A 74 -2.32 26.10 17.70
C ASN A 74 -3.61 26.87 18.05
N SER A 75 -3.55 27.49 19.23
CA SER A 75 -4.56 28.37 19.82
C SER A 75 -4.54 29.73 19.16
#